data_AF-A0A521G4X2-F1
#
_entry.id   AF-A0A521G4X2-F1
#
_cell.length_a   1.000
_cell.length_b   1.000
_cell.length_c   1.000
_cell.angle_alpha   90.00
_cell.angle_beta   90.00
_cell.angle_gamma   90.00
#
_symmetry.space_group_name_H-M   'P 1'
#
loop_
_entity.id
_entity.type
_entity.pdbx_description
1 polymer ?
#
loop_
_entity_poly.entity_id
_entity_poly.type
_entity_poly.pdbx_seq_one_letter_code
_entity_poly.pdbx_strand_id
1 'polypeptide(L)'
;MKPLMRKTVLSIGGTLVAVLLFLSPALRLPVLDDAADAYFKTAITKAGLSYATCRVINASVSIIEESSLHLQPAGVGVSLAVGQALDPIDDLTERVSDVLVTAVTSLGVQKIAYEIGISLAPPALAVFLLTLSLLLWFGNDRIKLVQKTIMRFALLLVVARFCLPISSLVNEFVNQHFFNPRIEQVNKNLSTSSAGFDKLKDFNLPEHSILGTASLLRQKSSELGEAFTEVSKNMGSLTENLLQLAFLYLGIFLIQVIVLPLLAFFFLVKTANALFGTNLPLTAAPSSN
;
A
#
# COMPACT_ATOMS: atom_id res chain seq x y z
N MET A 1 42.55 20.67 23.08
CA MET A 1 42.84 20.40 21.65
C MET A 1 42.89 21.73 20.91
N LYS A 2 43.97 22.06 20.16
CA LYS A 2 44.06 23.34 19.43
C LYS A 2 42.88 23.47 18.44
N PRO A 3 42.25 24.65 18.30
CA PRO A 3 41.05 24.82 17.44
C PRO A 3 41.30 24.41 15.98
N LEU A 4 42.54 24.56 15.50
CA LEU A 4 42.99 24.10 14.19
C LEU A 4 42.94 22.57 14.06
N MET A 5 43.47 21.83 15.05
CA MET A 5 43.43 20.35 15.04
C MET A 5 42.00 19.82 14.99
N ARG A 6 41.06 20.44 15.72
CA ARG A 6 39.65 20.05 15.69
C ARG A 6 39.02 20.23 14.31
N LYS A 7 39.29 21.36 13.64
CA LYS A 7 38.79 21.62 12.28
C LYS A 7 39.33 20.61 11.28
N THR A 8 40.64 20.32 11.34
CA THR A 8 41.28 19.34 10.45
C THR A 8 40.68 17.95 10.63
N VAL A 9 40.51 17.48 11.88
CA VAL A 9 39.92 16.16 12.17
C VAL A 9 38.48 16.07 11.64
N LEU A 10 37.64 17.09 11.87
CA LEU A 10 36.26 17.11 11.37
C LEU A 10 36.17 17.16 9.85
N SER A 11 37.03 17.96 9.20
CA SER A 11 37.08 18.07 7.73
C SER A 11 37.54 16.76 7.09
N ILE A 12 38.58 16.12 7.64
CA ILE A 12 39.07 14.83 7.13
C ILE A 12 38.00 13.75 7.34
N GLY A 13 37.44 13.67 8.55
CA GLY A 13 36.39 12.70 8.86
C GLY A 13 35.16 12.84 7.95
N GLY A 14 34.66 14.07 7.77
CA GLY A 14 33.53 14.35 6.90
C GLY A 14 33.82 14.01 5.43
N THR A 15 35.02 14.31 4.95
CA THR A 15 35.45 13.96 3.58
C THR A 15 35.54 12.45 3.39
N LEU A 16 36.11 11.72 4.35
CA LEU A 16 36.19 10.25 4.29
C LEU A 16 34.80 9.61 4.26
N VAL A 17 33.90 10.02 5.15
CA VAL A 17 32.51 9.52 5.16
C VAL A 17 31.81 9.83 3.84
N ALA A 18 32.01 11.02 3.30
CA ALA A 18 31.41 11.40 2.03
C ALA A 18 31.92 10.55 0.86
N VAL A 19 33.23 10.28 0.78
CA VAL A 19 33.81 9.40 -0.24
C VAL A 19 33.22 8.00 -0.12
N LEU A 20 33.10 7.46 1.09
CA LEU A 20 32.50 6.13 1.31
C LEU A 20 31.03 6.08 0.86
N LEU A 21 30.24 7.10 1.18
CA LEU A 21 28.84 7.20 0.74
C LEU A 21 28.72 7.37 -0.78
N PHE A 22 29.62 8.11 -1.41
CA PHE A 22 29.64 8.30 -2.86
C PHE A 22 30.00 7.01 -3.60
N LEU A 23 30.96 6.24 -3.07
CA LEU A 23 31.35 4.93 -3.60
C LEU A 23 30.30 3.84 -3.33
N SER A 24 29.35 4.10 -2.41
CA SER A 24 28.29 3.16 -2.02
C SER A 24 26.89 3.79 -2.25
N PRO A 25 26.51 4.11 -3.50
CA PRO A 25 25.30 4.88 -3.79
C PRO A 25 24.00 4.15 -3.42
N ALA A 26 24.03 2.82 -3.29
CA ALA A 26 22.92 2.01 -2.80
C ALA A 26 23.23 1.39 -1.42
N LEU A 27 23.85 2.16 -0.53
CA LEU A 27 24.15 1.69 0.83
C LEU A 27 22.85 1.28 1.55
N ARG A 28 22.76 -0.02 1.84
CA ARG A 28 21.67 -0.61 2.61
C ARG A 28 22.10 -0.90 4.03
N LEU A 29 21.18 -0.72 4.96
CA LEU A 29 21.24 -1.26 6.31
C LEU A 29 20.45 -2.57 6.33
N PRO A 30 21.10 -3.75 6.29
CA PRO A 30 20.43 -5.03 6.01
C PRO A 30 19.19 -5.26 6.85
N VAL A 31 19.28 -5.12 8.17
CA VAL A 31 18.15 -5.37 9.09
C VAL A 31 16.96 -4.46 8.82
N LEU A 32 17.20 -3.17 8.56
CA LEU A 32 16.16 -2.16 8.47
C LEU A 32 15.55 -2.11 7.07
N ASP A 33 16.41 -2.16 6.05
CA ASP A 33 16.01 -2.09 4.66
C ASP A 33 15.37 -3.41 4.19
N ASP A 34 15.92 -4.57 4.55
CA ASP A 34 15.33 -5.84 4.13
C ASP A 34 13.95 -6.05 4.78
N ALA A 35 13.78 -5.61 6.04
CA ALA A 35 12.47 -5.61 6.69
C ALA A 35 11.46 -4.69 5.98
N ALA A 36 11.89 -3.51 5.53
CA ALA A 36 11.04 -2.59 4.79
C ALA A 36 10.60 -3.16 3.44
N ASP A 37 11.55 -3.68 2.66
CA ASP A 37 11.26 -4.28 1.35
C ASP A 37 10.35 -5.51 1.50
N ALA A 38 10.60 -6.37 2.50
CA ALA A 38 9.76 -7.53 2.80
C ALA A 38 8.33 -7.14 3.19
N TYR A 39 8.18 -6.14 4.07
CA TYR A 39 6.88 -5.61 4.47
C TYR A 39 6.08 -5.11 3.26
N PHE A 40 6.65 -4.20 2.45
CA PHE A 40 5.93 -3.62 1.31
C PHE A 40 5.54 -4.68 0.28
N LYS A 41 6.46 -5.61 -0.06
CA LYS A 41 6.17 -6.70 -1.00
C LYS A 41 5.04 -7.59 -0.48
N THR A 42 5.09 -7.97 0.79
CA THR A 42 4.09 -8.86 1.40
C THR A 42 2.73 -8.17 1.47
N ALA A 43 2.68 -6.92 1.94
CA ALA A 43 1.44 -6.16 2.06
C ALA A 43 0.77 -5.94 0.69
N ILE A 44 1.55 -5.53 -0.33
CA ILE A 44 1.05 -5.36 -1.71
C ILE A 44 0.54 -6.69 -2.27
N THR A 45 1.27 -7.80 -2.07
CA THR A 45 0.86 -9.12 -2.58
C THR A 45 -0.44 -9.59 -1.94
N LYS A 46 -0.57 -9.46 -0.61
CA LYS A 46 -1.80 -9.85 0.10
C LYS A 46 -2.99 -9.01 -0.33
N ALA A 47 -2.80 -7.70 -0.49
CA ALA A 47 -3.83 -6.80 -0.97
C ALA A 47 -4.25 -7.13 -2.42
N GLY A 48 -3.29 -7.45 -3.29
CA GLY A 48 -3.56 -7.92 -4.64
C GLY A 48 -4.35 -9.23 -4.69
N LEU A 49 -4.05 -10.18 -3.78
CA LEU A 49 -4.82 -11.42 -3.65
C LEU A 49 -6.28 -11.13 -3.24
N SER A 50 -6.48 -10.31 -2.22
CA SER A 50 -7.81 -9.87 -1.78
C SER A 50 -8.60 -9.18 -2.90
N TYR A 51 -7.93 -8.35 -3.70
CA TYR A 51 -8.52 -7.68 -4.86
C TYR A 51 -8.94 -8.69 -5.93
N ALA A 52 -8.08 -9.66 -6.25
CA ALA A 52 -8.41 -10.71 -7.19
C ALA A 52 -9.63 -11.52 -6.72
N THR A 53 -9.72 -11.85 -5.41
CA THR A 53 -10.89 -12.51 -4.83
C THR A 53 -12.15 -11.68 -5.02
N CYS A 54 -12.12 -10.38 -4.73
CA CYS A 54 -13.28 -9.49 -4.94
C CYS A 54 -13.69 -9.45 -6.42
N ARG A 55 -12.72 -9.36 -7.34
CA ARG A 55 -13.00 -9.29 -8.78
C ARG A 55 -13.60 -10.59 -9.32
N VAL A 56 -13.20 -11.74 -8.80
CA VAL A 56 -13.82 -13.03 -9.13
C VAL A 56 -15.29 -13.05 -8.68
N ILE A 57 -15.58 -12.60 -7.45
CA ILE A 57 -16.96 -12.53 -6.94
C ILE A 57 -17.80 -11.58 -7.79
N ASN A 58 -17.31 -10.35 -8.05
CA ASN A 58 -17.98 -9.37 -8.89
C ASN A 58 -18.32 -9.94 -10.26
N ALA A 59 -17.34 -10.52 -10.96
CA ALA A 59 -17.57 -11.08 -12.30
C ALA A 59 -18.64 -12.19 -12.28
N SER A 60 -18.66 -12.98 -11.21
CA SER A 60 -19.62 -14.08 -11.08
C SER A 60 -21.03 -13.58 -10.82
N VAL A 61 -21.17 -12.54 -9.99
CA VAL A 61 -22.45 -11.87 -9.72
C VAL A 61 -22.98 -11.22 -11.00
N SER A 62 -22.15 -10.47 -11.72
CA SER A 62 -22.55 -9.82 -12.98
C SER A 62 -23.01 -10.85 -14.02
N ILE A 63 -22.36 -12.02 -14.13
CA ILE A 63 -22.81 -13.10 -15.04
C ILE A 63 -24.20 -13.59 -14.67
N ILE A 64 -24.50 -13.75 -13.37
CA ILE A 64 -25.83 -14.21 -12.91
C ILE A 64 -26.89 -13.15 -13.24
N GLU A 65 -26.59 -11.89 -12.94
CA GLU A 65 -27.47 -10.75 -13.20
C GLU A 65 -27.78 -10.61 -14.70
N GLU A 66 -26.77 -10.44 -15.55
CA GLU A 66 -26.91 -10.24 -16.99
C GLU A 66 -27.58 -11.44 -17.68
N SER A 67 -27.21 -12.67 -17.29
CA SER A 67 -27.78 -13.86 -17.90
C SER A 67 -29.23 -14.10 -17.50
N SER A 68 -29.63 -13.68 -16.28
CA SER A 68 -31.02 -13.78 -15.84
C SER A 68 -31.94 -12.87 -16.66
N LEU A 69 -31.45 -11.70 -17.08
CA LEU A 69 -32.17 -10.77 -17.96
C LEU A 69 -32.33 -11.34 -19.37
N HIS A 70 -31.27 -11.96 -19.92
CA HIS A 70 -31.29 -12.50 -21.28
C HIS A 70 -32.09 -13.81 -21.44
N LEU A 71 -32.14 -14.67 -20.42
CA LEU A 71 -32.79 -15.99 -20.53
C LEU A 71 -34.32 -15.95 -20.38
N GLN A 72 -34.92 -14.86 -19.88
CA GLN A 72 -36.36 -14.76 -19.63
C GLN A 72 -36.99 -13.47 -20.20
N PRO A 73 -37.00 -13.29 -21.54
CA PRO A 73 -37.61 -12.10 -22.16
C PRO A 73 -39.13 -11.99 -21.96
N ALA A 74 -39.83 -13.09 -21.63
CA ALA A 74 -41.26 -13.11 -21.30
C ALA A 74 -41.56 -13.04 -19.79
N GLY A 75 -40.53 -13.02 -18.94
CA GLY A 75 -40.60 -13.07 -17.47
C GLY A 75 -39.91 -11.89 -16.80
N VAL A 76 -39.96 -10.70 -17.43
CA VAL A 76 -39.22 -9.49 -17.05
C VAL A 76 -39.24 -9.19 -15.54
N GLY A 77 -40.36 -9.45 -14.85
CA GLY A 77 -40.46 -9.21 -13.40
C GLY A 77 -39.62 -10.13 -12.51
N VAL A 78 -39.37 -11.38 -12.93
CA VAL A 78 -38.55 -12.34 -12.15
C VAL A 78 -37.06 -12.07 -12.38
N SER A 79 -36.65 -11.79 -13.62
CA SER A 79 -35.26 -11.42 -13.93
C SER A 79 -34.84 -10.13 -13.24
N LEU A 80 -35.71 -9.12 -13.22
CA LEU A 80 -35.42 -7.86 -12.52
C LEU A 80 -35.24 -8.08 -11.01
N ALA A 81 -36.04 -8.97 -10.41
CA ALA A 81 -35.93 -9.30 -8.99
C ALA A 81 -34.65 -10.08 -8.64
N VAL A 82 -34.14 -10.91 -9.56
CA VAL A 82 -32.86 -11.60 -9.39
C VAL A 82 -31.70 -10.60 -9.40
N GLY A 83 -31.68 -9.65 -10.36
CA GLY A 83 -30.68 -8.59 -10.40
C GLY A 83 -30.70 -7.75 -9.11
N GLN A 84 -31.87 -7.20 -8.77
CA GLN A 84 -32.04 -6.40 -7.54
C GLN A 84 -31.68 -7.14 -6.25
N ALA A 85 -31.84 -8.46 -6.22
CA ALA A 85 -31.42 -9.27 -5.07
C ALA A 85 -29.90 -9.42 -4.96
N LEU A 86 -29.15 -9.26 -6.07
CA LEU A 86 -27.70 -9.37 -6.11
C LEU A 86 -26.98 -8.02 -6.10
N ASP A 87 -27.64 -6.92 -6.48
CA ASP A 87 -27.09 -5.54 -6.47
C ASP A 87 -26.26 -5.23 -5.21
N PRO A 88 -26.69 -5.57 -3.97
CA PRO A 88 -25.90 -5.22 -2.79
C PRO A 88 -24.52 -5.89 -2.75
N ILE A 89 -24.39 -7.09 -3.31
CA ILE A 89 -23.10 -7.78 -3.38
C ILE A 89 -22.23 -7.16 -4.47
N ASP A 90 -22.80 -6.87 -5.65
CA ASP A 90 -22.07 -6.23 -6.74
C ASP A 90 -21.49 -4.88 -6.29
N ASP A 91 -22.35 -4.00 -5.75
CA ASP A 91 -21.98 -2.70 -5.17
C ASP A 91 -20.87 -2.82 -4.12
N LEU A 92 -20.97 -3.81 -3.22
CA LEU A 92 -19.95 -4.01 -2.19
C LEU A 92 -18.64 -4.51 -2.78
N THR A 93 -18.67 -5.43 -3.74
CA THR A 93 -17.45 -5.91 -4.39
C THR A 93 -16.72 -4.81 -5.14
N GLU A 94 -17.44 -3.90 -5.79
CA GLU A 94 -16.87 -2.72 -6.45
C GLU A 94 -16.23 -1.78 -5.42
N ARG A 95 -16.98 -1.38 -4.38
CA ARG A 95 -16.48 -0.48 -3.33
C ARG A 95 -15.29 -1.04 -2.57
N VAL A 96 -15.30 -2.33 -2.25
CA VAL A 96 -14.19 -3.02 -1.59
C VAL A 96 -12.97 -3.07 -2.51
N SER A 97 -13.18 -3.30 -3.81
CA SER A 97 -12.12 -3.27 -4.82
C SER A 97 -11.46 -1.90 -4.91
N ASP A 98 -12.22 -0.81 -4.86
CA ASP A 98 -11.68 0.55 -4.84
C ASP A 98 -10.81 0.83 -3.61
N VAL A 99 -11.26 0.38 -2.43
CA VAL A 99 -10.48 0.50 -1.19
C VAL A 99 -9.17 -0.28 -1.30
N LEU A 100 -9.22 -1.50 -1.85
CA LEU A 100 -8.04 -2.34 -2.07
C LEU A 100 -7.06 -1.71 -3.05
N VAL A 101 -7.53 -1.20 -4.19
CA VAL A 101 -6.70 -0.50 -5.18
C VAL A 101 -6.04 0.73 -4.56
N THR A 102 -6.79 1.50 -3.77
CA THR A 102 -6.26 2.67 -3.05
C THR A 102 -5.15 2.26 -2.08
N ALA A 103 -5.37 1.21 -1.28
CA ALA A 103 -4.38 0.71 -0.33
C ALA A 103 -3.12 0.18 -1.04
N VAL A 104 -3.28 -0.65 -2.07
CA VAL A 104 -2.17 -1.18 -2.89
C VAL A 104 -1.36 -0.07 -3.52
N THR A 105 -2.03 0.89 -4.16
CA THR A 105 -1.39 2.00 -4.86
C THR A 105 -0.59 2.83 -3.87
N SER A 106 -1.16 3.13 -2.69
CA SER A 106 -0.46 3.92 -1.68
C SER A 106 0.75 3.20 -1.10
N LEU A 107 0.65 1.89 -0.81
CA LEU A 107 1.78 1.06 -0.42
C LEU A 107 2.86 1.01 -1.52
N GLY A 108 2.45 0.92 -2.79
CA GLY A 108 3.35 0.97 -3.95
C GLY A 108 4.11 2.29 -4.05
N VAL A 109 3.41 3.43 -3.88
CA VAL A 109 4.04 4.76 -3.86
C VAL A 109 5.07 4.87 -2.74
N GLN A 110 4.76 4.37 -1.54
CA GLN A 110 5.72 4.35 -0.44
C GLN A 110 6.92 3.47 -0.74
N LYS A 111 6.71 2.29 -1.33
CA LYS A 111 7.80 1.40 -1.73
C LYS A 111 8.74 2.09 -2.73
N ILE A 112 8.19 2.76 -3.75
CA ILE A 112 8.97 3.53 -4.72
C ILE A 112 9.73 4.66 -4.02
N ALA A 113 9.08 5.42 -3.13
CA ALA A 113 9.73 6.48 -2.37
C ALA A 113 10.89 5.94 -1.50
N TYR A 114 10.73 4.77 -0.91
CA TYR A 114 11.77 4.05 -0.17
C TYR A 114 12.95 3.62 -1.08
N GLU A 115 12.67 3.03 -2.25
CA GLU A 115 13.69 2.62 -3.23
C GLU A 115 14.47 3.84 -3.75
N ILE A 116 13.79 4.96 -4.03
CA ILE A 116 14.41 6.25 -4.35
C ILE A 116 15.29 6.70 -3.18
N GLY A 117 14.81 6.61 -1.94
CA GLY A 117 15.57 6.95 -0.74
C GLY A 117 16.88 6.15 -0.63
N ILE A 118 16.87 4.84 -0.92
CA ILE A 118 18.09 4.01 -0.90
C ILE A 118 19.12 4.50 -1.90
N SER A 119 18.68 4.82 -3.12
CA SER A 119 19.59 5.17 -4.21
C SER A 119 20.08 6.63 -4.15
N LEU A 120 19.24 7.55 -3.67
CA LEU A 120 19.50 8.99 -3.71
C LEU A 120 20.09 9.53 -2.41
N ALA A 121 19.73 8.99 -1.25
CA ALA A 121 20.16 9.55 0.02
C ALA A 121 21.68 9.46 0.24
N PRO A 122 22.38 8.33 0.00
CA PRO A 122 23.83 8.25 0.18
C PRO A 122 24.62 9.28 -0.66
N PRO A 123 24.45 9.39 -1.99
CA PRO A 123 25.21 10.36 -2.78
C PRO A 123 24.84 11.82 -2.45
N ALA A 124 23.58 12.12 -2.14
CA ALA A 124 23.19 13.46 -1.73
C ALA A 124 23.81 13.84 -0.36
N LEU A 125 23.85 12.92 0.60
CA LEU A 125 24.55 13.12 1.87
C LEU A 125 26.07 13.28 1.66
N ALA A 126 26.67 12.54 0.73
CA ALA A 126 28.08 12.73 0.37
C ALA A 126 28.36 14.16 -0.09
N VAL A 127 27.55 14.70 -0.99
CA VAL A 127 27.69 16.09 -1.48
C VAL A 127 27.55 17.09 -0.33
N PHE A 128 26.57 16.92 0.55
CA PHE A 128 26.42 17.79 1.72
C PHE A 128 27.62 17.72 2.66
N LEU A 129 28.14 16.52 2.95
CA LEU A 129 29.29 16.33 3.84
C LEU A 129 30.59 16.87 3.23
N LEU A 130 30.83 16.70 1.93
CA LEU A 130 31.97 17.31 1.23
C LEU A 130 31.89 18.84 1.30
N THR A 131 30.73 19.40 1.00
CA THR A 131 30.50 20.84 1.03
C THR A 131 30.72 21.39 2.44
N LEU A 132 30.17 20.74 3.47
CA LEU A 132 30.39 21.11 4.86
C LEU A 132 31.87 21.03 5.25
N SER A 133 32.58 19.98 4.84
CA SER A 133 34.00 19.80 5.12
C SER A 133 34.84 20.92 4.52
N LEU A 134 34.53 21.35 3.29
CA LEU A 134 35.17 22.49 2.64
C LEU A 134 34.84 23.81 3.34
N LEU A 135 33.57 24.02 3.71
CA LEU A 135 33.12 25.26 4.33
C LEU A 135 33.74 25.50 5.73
N LEU A 136 34.19 24.46 6.45
CA LEU A 136 34.83 24.59 7.78
C LEU A 136 36.09 25.45 7.78
N TRP A 137 36.76 25.57 6.62
CA TRP A 137 37.99 26.34 6.44
C TRP A 137 37.74 27.84 6.33
N PHE A 138 36.50 28.25 6.04
CA PHE A 138 36.14 29.65 5.88
C PHE A 138 35.40 30.17 7.13
N GLY A 139 35.91 31.26 7.71
CA GLY A 139 35.45 31.78 9.02
C GLY A 139 34.32 32.82 8.97
N ASN A 140 33.76 33.12 7.81
CA ASN A 140 32.83 34.24 7.62
C ASN A 140 31.42 33.95 8.17
N ASP A 141 30.72 34.95 8.69
CA ASP A 141 29.39 34.74 9.32
C ASP A 141 28.32 34.29 8.32
N ARG A 142 28.39 34.78 7.07
CA ARG A 142 27.55 34.27 5.97
C ARG A 142 27.75 32.77 5.74
N ILE A 143 28.97 32.26 5.91
CA ILE A 143 29.29 30.85 5.70
C ILE A 143 28.76 29.99 6.84
N LYS A 144 28.78 30.49 8.08
CA LYS A 144 28.13 29.80 9.21
C LYS A 144 26.62 29.63 8.98
N LEU A 145 25.95 30.61 8.37
CA LEU A 145 24.53 30.51 7.99
C LEU A 145 24.31 29.43 6.92
N VAL A 146 25.16 29.38 5.90
CA VAL A 146 25.11 28.34 4.85
C VAL A 146 25.37 26.95 5.44
N GLN A 147 26.39 26.79 6.30
CA GLN A 147 26.67 25.54 7.01
C GLN A 147 25.44 25.05 7.80
N LYS A 148 24.80 25.95 8.57
CA LYS A 148 23.59 25.63 9.33
C LYS A 148 22.45 25.17 8.43
N THR A 149 22.32 25.79 7.25
CA THR A 149 21.28 25.43 6.26
C THR A 149 21.56 24.06 5.64
N ILE A 150 22.79 23.80 5.20
CA ILE A 150 23.19 22.49 4.65
C ILE A 150 23.02 21.39 5.70
N MET A 151 23.42 21.63 6.95
CA MET A 151 23.21 20.67 8.05
C MET A 151 21.73 20.35 8.26
N ARG A 152 20.83 21.35 8.18
CA ARG A 152 19.39 21.12 8.29
C ARG A 152 18.87 20.23 7.16
N PHE A 153 19.24 20.51 5.91
CA PHE A 153 18.83 19.68 4.76
C PHE A 153 19.42 18.27 4.82
N ALA A 154 20.68 18.12 5.24
CA ALA A 154 21.30 16.82 5.44
C ALA A 154 20.54 16.00 6.50
N LEU A 155 20.17 16.61 7.63
CA LEU A 155 19.38 15.94 8.66
C LEU A 155 17.97 15.59 8.17
N LEU A 156 17.29 16.46 7.44
CA LEU A 156 15.98 16.15 6.84
C LEU A 156 16.07 14.99 5.86
N LEU A 157 17.13 14.90 5.07
CA LEU A 157 17.36 13.80 4.15
C LEU A 157 17.59 12.48 4.91
N VAL A 158 18.35 12.50 6.02
CA VAL A 158 18.50 11.35 6.93
C VAL A 158 17.14 10.93 7.51
N VAL A 159 16.36 11.88 8.01
CA VAL A 159 15.00 11.62 8.54
C VAL A 159 14.12 10.99 7.47
N ALA A 160 14.07 11.57 6.27
CA ALA A 160 13.28 11.06 5.15
C ALA A 160 13.70 9.63 4.75
N ARG A 161 15.01 9.35 4.72
CA ARG A 161 15.57 8.03 4.40
C ARG A 161 15.16 6.95 5.40
N PHE A 162 15.05 7.30 6.68
CA PHE A 162 14.74 6.35 7.75
C PHE A 162 13.27 6.32 8.16
N CYS A 163 12.46 7.26 7.68
CA CYS A 163 11.03 7.32 7.99
C CYS A 163 10.28 6.04 7.62
N LEU A 164 10.34 5.62 6.35
CA LEU A 164 9.62 4.44 5.87
C LEU A 164 10.17 3.13 6.44
N PRO A 165 11.50 2.91 6.52
CA PRO A 165 12.02 1.68 7.10
C PRO A 165 11.74 1.51 8.60
N ILE A 166 11.72 2.61 9.37
CA ILE A 166 11.32 2.56 10.77
C ILE A 166 9.82 2.30 10.91
N SER A 167 9.00 2.94 10.06
CA SER A 167 7.56 2.68 10.02
C SER A 167 7.25 1.23 9.66
N SER A 168 7.98 0.62 8.72
CA SER A 168 7.72 -0.75 8.28
C SER A 168 7.97 -1.78 9.38
N LEU A 169 8.94 -1.55 10.28
CA LEU A 169 9.14 -2.43 11.45
C LEU A 169 7.90 -2.46 12.35
N VAL A 170 7.31 -1.30 12.61
CA VAL A 170 6.08 -1.20 13.41
C VAL A 170 4.89 -1.77 12.62
N ASN A 171 4.82 -1.48 11.32
CA ASN A 171 3.76 -2.00 10.46
C ASN A 171 3.76 -3.53 10.41
N GLU A 172 4.93 -4.17 10.37
CA GLU A 172 5.04 -5.63 10.37
C GLU A 172 4.46 -6.22 11.66
N PHE A 173 4.81 -5.65 12.82
CA PHE A 173 4.22 -6.06 14.10
C PHE A 173 2.70 -5.90 14.10
N VAL A 174 2.20 -4.75 13.65
CA VAL A 174 0.76 -4.48 13.58
C VAL A 174 0.06 -5.44 12.63
N ASN A 175 0.66 -5.74 11.48
CA ASN A 175 0.10 -6.66 10.50
C ASN A 175 0.01 -8.08 11.03
N GLN A 176 1.07 -8.61 11.63
CA GLN A 176 1.09 -9.98 12.13
C GLN A 176 0.04 -10.23 13.22
N HIS A 177 -0.22 -9.24 14.07
CA HIS A 177 -1.11 -9.42 15.23
C HIS A 177 -2.56 -8.98 14.97
N PHE A 178 -2.79 -7.93 14.18
CA PHE A 178 -4.12 -7.32 14.07
C PHE A 178 -4.79 -7.51 12.70
N PHE A 179 -4.02 -7.56 11.61
CA PHE A 179 -4.59 -7.57 10.24
C PHE A 179 -4.48 -8.92 9.54
N ASN A 180 -3.26 -9.46 9.39
CA ASN A 180 -2.99 -10.66 8.60
C ASN A 180 -3.88 -11.85 8.96
N PRO A 181 -4.05 -12.21 10.25
CA PRO A 181 -4.90 -13.35 10.61
C PRO A 181 -6.36 -13.16 10.18
N ARG A 182 -6.87 -11.93 10.29
CA ARG A 182 -8.25 -11.59 9.92
C ARG A 182 -8.42 -11.55 8.40
N ILE A 183 -7.48 -10.97 7.68
CA ILE A 183 -7.49 -10.92 6.21
C ILE A 183 -7.44 -12.32 5.62
N GLU A 184 -6.56 -13.19 6.14
CA GLU A 184 -6.45 -14.58 5.68
C GLU A 184 -7.72 -15.37 5.96
N GLN A 185 -8.33 -15.19 7.13
CA GLN A 185 -9.61 -15.80 7.46
C GLN A 185 -10.74 -15.32 6.54
N VAL A 186 -10.86 -14.01 6.33
CA VAL A 186 -11.88 -13.42 5.45
C VAL A 186 -11.70 -13.89 4.01
N ASN A 187 -10.48 -13.85 3.47
CA ASN A 187 -10.20 -14.36 2.12
C ASN A 187 -10.52 -15.85 1.99
N LYS A 188 -10.23 -16.65 3.01
CA LYS A 188 -10.59 -18.07 3.03
C LYS A 188 -12.12 -18.26 3.00
N ASN A 189 -12.85 -17.49 3.80
CA ASN A 189 -14.32 -17.53 3.82
C ASN A 189 -14.92 -17.10 2.48
N LEU A 190 -14.41 -16.01 1.89
CA LEU A 190 -14.82 -15.53 0.57
C LEU A 190 -14.54 -16.56 -0.51
N SER A 191 -13.33 -17.13 -0.52
CA SER A 191 -12.94 -18.17 -1.49
C SER A 191 -13.84 -19.41 -1.41
N THR A 192 -14.14 -19.87 -0.19
CA THR A 192 -15.06 -21.00 0.06
C THR A 192 -16.47 -20.68 -0.41
N SER A 193 -16.98 -19.50 -0.05
CA SER A 193 -18.32 -19.05 -0.46
C SER A 193 -18.41 -18.82 -1.97
N SER A 194 -17.28 -18.55 -2.63
CA SER A 194 -17.17 -18.35 -4.07
C SER A 194 -16.89 -19.62 -4.87
N ALA A 195 -16.65 -20.77 -4.24
CA ALA A 195 -16.28 -22.00 -4.96
C ALA A 195 -17.39 -22.50 -5.92
N GLY A 196 -18.65 -22.12 -5.68
CA GLY A 196 -19.76 -22.36 -6.60
C GLY A 196 -19.67 -21.54 -7.89
N PHE A 197 -18.91 -20.45 -7.90
CA PHE A 197 -18.81 -19.52 -9.02
C PHE A 197 -17.81 -19.91 -10.11
N ASP A 198 -16.84 -20.76 -9.80
CA ASP A 198 -15.85 -21.18 -10.81
C ASP A 198 -16.52 -21.93 -11.98
N LYS A 199 -17.72 -22.50 -11.77
CA LYS A 199 -18.54 -23.11 -12.83
C LYS A 199 -19.15 -22.10 -13.81
N LEU A 200 -19.25 -20.83 -13.42
CA LEU A 200 -19.85 -19.76 -14.25
C LEU A 200 -18.82 -19.02 -15.11
N LYS A 201 -17.51 -19.18 -14.88
CA LYS A 201 -16.45 -18.49 -15.63
C LYS A 201 -16.49 -18.75 -17.14
N ASP A 202 -16.96 -19.93 -17.54
CA ASP A 202 -17.09 -20.35 -18.93
C ASP A 202 -18.53 -20.25 -19.46
N PHE A 203 -19.40 -19.52 -18.76
CA PHE A 203 -20.81 -19.39 -19.13
C PHE A 203 -20.98 -18.53 -20.38
N ASN A 204 -21.17 -19.18 -21.53
CA ASN A 204 -21.55 -18.54 -22.78
C ASN A 204 -22.98 -18.91 -23.18
N LEU A 205 -23.77 -17.93 -23.61
CA LEU A 205 -25.09 -18.15 -24.19
C LEU A 205 -24.95 -18.43 -25.70
N PRO A 206 -25.60 -19.47 -26.25
CA PRO A 206 -25.56 -19.73 -27.69
C PRO A 206 -26.33 -18.64 -28.47
N GLU A 207 -25.64 -17.94 -29.39
CA GLU A 207 -26.20 -16.84 -30.21
C GLU A 207 -27.18 -17.31 -31.30
N HIS A 208 -27.22 -18.61 -31.64
CA HIS A 208 -28.00 -19.11 -32.77
C HIS A 208 -28.90 -20.29 -32.39
N SER A 209 -30.20 -20.13 -32.70
CA SER A 209 -31.28 -21.09 -32.47
C SER A 209 -31.19 -22.27 -33.44
N ILE A 210 -30.36 -23.27 -33.13
CA ILE A 210 -30.39 -24.58 -33.79
C ILE A 210 -31.23 -25.55 -32.95
N LEU A 211 -31.98 -26.43 -33.62
CA LEU A 211 -32.78 -27.53 -33.07
C LEU A 211 -31.93 -28.42 -32.13
N GLY A 212 -31.88 -28.06 -30.83
CA GLY A 212 -30.93 -28.61 -29.84
C GLY A 212 -30.55 -27.59 -28.75
N THR A 213 -30.78 -26.30 -29.00
CA THR A 213 -30.60 -25.20 -28.03
C THR A 213 -31.56 -25.29 -26.84
N ALA A 214 -32.75 -25.87 -26.96
CA ALA A 214 -33.71 -25.91 -25.87
C ALA A 214 -33.23 -26.72 -24.64
N SER A 215 -32.57 -27.86 -24.86
CA SER A 215 -31.99 -28.67 -23.76
C SER A 215 -30.77 -27.98 -23.15
N LEU A 216 -29.92 -27.36 -23.98
CA LEU A 216 -28.76 -26.58 -23.52
C LEU A 216 -29.17 -25.32 -22.74
N LEU A 217 -30.21 -24.61 -23.18
CA LEU A 217 -30.78 -23.46 -22.47
C LEU A 217 -31.39 -23.89 -21.13
N ARG A 218 -32.07 -25.04 -21.08
CA ARG A 218 -32.61 -25.57 -19.84
C ARG A 218 -31.51 -25.99 -18.85
N GLN A 219 -30.44 -26.60 -19.33
CA GLN A 219 -29.26 -26.93 -18.52
C GLN A 219 -28.61 -25.65 -17.97
N LYS A 220 -28.31 -24.68 -18.84
CA LYS A 220 -27.70 -23.39 -18.46
C LYS A 220 -28.57 -22.58 -17.50
N SER A 221 -29.90 -22.59 -17.69
CA SER A 221 -30.83 -21.96 -16.75
C SER A 221 -30.84 -22.65 -15.38
N SER A 222 -30.64 -23.98 -15.34
CA SER A 222 -30.51 -24.72 -14.06
C SER A 222 -29.21 -24.38 -13.36
N GLU A 223 -28.09 -24.34 -14.09
CA GLU A 223 -26.77 -23.96 -13.56
C GLU A 223 -26.77 -22.54 -12.98
N LEU A 224 -27.42 -21.58 -13.66
CA LEU A 224 -27.62 -20.23 -13.13
C LEU A 224 -28.52 -20.18 -11.90
N GLY A 225 -29.62 -20.95 -11.89
CA GLY A 225 -30.51 -21.03 -10.74
C GLY A 225 -29.83 -21.63 -9.50
N GLU A 226 -28.99 -22.65 -9.69
CA GLU A 226 -28.15 -23.23 -8.64
C GLU A 226 -27.14 -22.22 -8.11
N ALA A 227 -26.45 -21.51 -9.01
CA ALA A 227 -25.49 -20.48 -8.62
C ALA A 227 -26.16 -19.32 -7.87
N PHE A 228 -27.30 -18.82 -8.35
CA PHE A 228 -28.10 -17.81 -7.65
C PHE A 228 -28.51 -18.27 -6.25
N THR A 229 -28.98 -19.52 -6.13
CA THR A 229 -29.39 -20.10 -4.84
C THR A 229 -28.21 -20.18 -3.88
N GLU A 230 -27.02 -20.52 -4.37
CA GLU A 230 -25.79 -20.54 -3.57
C GLU A 230 -25.40 -19.14 -3.10
N VAL A 231 -25.45 -18.13 -3.98
CA VAL A 231 -25.20 -16.72 -3.59
C VAL A 231 -26.20 -16.27 -2.56
N SER A 232 -27.48 -16.53 -2.80
CA SER A 232 -28.58 -16.10 -1.94
C SER A 232 -28.46 -16.72 -0.54
N LYS A 233 -28.10 -18.00 -0.44
CA LYS A 233 -27.83 -18.66 0.85
C LYS A 233 -26.64 -18.06 1.58
N ASN A 234 -25.58 -17.72 0.85
CA ASN A 234 -24.34 -17.20 1.43
C ASN A 234 -24.32 -15.66 1.49
N MET A 235 -25.37 -14.96 1.06
CA MET A 235 -25.36 -13.51 0.83
C MET A 235 -25.01 -12.72 2.08
N GLY A 236 -25.56 -13.13 3.24
CA GLY A 236 -25.22 -12.52 4.52
C GLY A 236 -23.74 -12.67 4.86
N SER A 237 -23.18 -13.87 4.69
CA SER A 237 -21.76 -14.15 4.91
C SER A 237 -20.87 -13.41 3.91
N LEU A 238 -21.24 -13.36 2.62
CA LEU A 238 -20.49 -12.60 1.60
C LEU A 238 -20.47 -11.12 1.95
N THR A 239 -21.62 -10.55 2.28
CA THR A 239 -21.76 -9.14 2.71
C THR A 239 -20.88 -8.85 3.91
N GLU A 240 -20.95 -9.67 4.96
CA GLU A 240 -20.17 -9.50 6.18
C GLU A 240 -18.66 -9.58 5.90
N ASN A 241 -18.22 -10.60 5.16
CA ASN A 241 -16.81 -10.78 4.84
C ASN A 241 -16.27 -9.67 3.91
N LEU A 242 -17.04 -9.22 2.91
CA LEU A 242 -16.67 -8.11 2.03
C LEU A 242 -16.55 -6.79 2.81
N LEU A 243 -17.53 -6.49 3.66
CA LEU A 243 -17.47 -5.32 4.54
C LEU A 243 -16.26 -5.40 5.47
N GLN A 244 -16.03 -6.56 6.10
CA GLN A 244 -14.88 -6.77 6.97
C GLN A 244 -13.56 -6.57 6.21
N LEU A 245 -13.46 -7.05 4.97
CA LEU A 245 -12.30 -6.84 4.12
C LEU A 245 -12.06 -5.35 3.84
N ALA A 246 -13.11 -4.60 3.46
CA ALA A 246 -13.01 -3.15 3.28
C ALA A 246 -12.52 -2.45 4.55
N PHE A 247 -13.09 -2.76 5.72
CA PHE A 247 -12.66 -2.16 6.98
C PHE A 247 -11.20 -2.47 7.32
N LEU A 248 -10.74 -3.70 7.07
CA LEU A 248 -9.35 -4.09 7.31
C LEU A 248 -8.38 -3.32 6.41
N TYR A 249 -8.66 -3.20 5.11
CA TYR A 249 -7.78 -2.49 4.19
C TYR A 249 -7.85 -0.97 4.33
N LEU A 250 -9.01 -0.42 4.66
CA LEU A 250 -9.12 0.98 5.07
C LEU A 250 -8.30 1.24 6.34
N GLY A 251 -8.33 0.31 7.31
CA GLY A 251 -7.49 0.37 8.50
C GLY A 251 -6.00 0.34 8.19
N ILE A 252 -5.56 -0.52 7.25
CA ILE A 252 -4.17 -0.53 6.76
C ILE A 252 -3.81 0.82 6.15
N PHE A 253 -4.67 1.36 5.27
CA PHE A 253 -4.41 2.66 4.64
C PHE A 253 -4.32 3.81 5.66
N LEU A 254 -5.26 3.91 6.59
CA LEU A 254 -5.23 4.99 7.57
C LEU A 254 -4.07 4.84 8.57
N ILE A 255 -3.85 3.63 9.09
CA ILE A 255 -2.88 3.42 10.17
C ILE A 255 -1.47 3.27 9.62
N GLN A 256 -1.26 2.37 8.67
CA GLN A 256 0.09 1.97 8.24
C GLN A 256 0.65 2.86 7.14
N VAL A 257 -0.21 3.43 6.30
CA VAL A 257 0.20 4.28 5.20
C VAL A 257 0.22 5.76 5.62
N ILE A 258 -0.72 6.21 6.45
CA ILE A 258 -0.79 7.62 6.87
C ILE A 258 -0.20 7.82 8.26
N VAL A 259 -0.81 7.24 9.30
CA VAL A 259 -0.48 7.57 10.69
C VAL A 259 0.94 7.17 11.08
N LEU A 260 1.34 5.93 10.82
CA LEU A 260 2.63 5.41 11.28
C LEU A 260 3.85 6.08 10.60
N PRO A 261 3.87 6.33 9.28
CA PRO A 261 4.94 7.11 8.66
C PRO A 261 5.02 8.54 9.19
N LEU A 262 3.88 9.21 9.41
CA LEU A 262 3.87 10.56 9.97
C LEU A 262 4.38 10.60 11.41
N LEU A 263 4.01 9.61 12.23
CA LEU A 263 4.55 9.46 13.58
C LEU A 263 6.05 9.18 13.56
N ALA A 264 6.51 8.28 12.69
CA ALA A 264 7.94 7.99 12.53
C ALA A 264 8.72 9.25 12.13
N PHE A 265 8.22 10.01 11.15
CA PHE A 265 8.79 11.29 10.75
C PHE A 265 8.87 12.26 11.94
N PHE A 266 7.77 12.44 12.67
CA PHE A 266 7.72 13.33 13.83
C PHE A 266 8.74 12.96 14.91
N PHE A 267 8.81 11.68 15.29
CA PHE A 267 9.77 11.21 16.30
C PHE A 267 11.23 11.35 15.84
N LEU A 268 11.50 11.11 14.55
CA LEU A 268 12.83 11.29 13.97
C LEU A 268 13.26 12.76 13.95
N VAL A 269 12.38 13.68 13.53
CA VAL A 269 12.66 15.12 13.58
C VAL A 269 12.91 15.59 15.01
N LYS A 270 12.06 15.16 15.96
CA LYS A 270 12.22 15.50 17.37
C LYS A 270 13.57 15.03 17.92
N THR A 271 13.97 13.81 17.57
CA THR A 271 15.26 13.23 17.98
C THR A 271 16.43 13.99 17.33
N ALA A 272 16.34 14.33 16.05
CA ALA A 272 17.35 15.12 15.35
C ALA A 272 17.51 16.53 15.95
N ASN A 273 16.40 17.20 16.30
CA ASN A 273 16.43 18.50 16.96
C ASN A 273 17.08 18.42 18.35
N ALA A 274 16.76 17.38 19.14
CA ALA A 274 17.34 17.17 20.46
C ALA A 274 18.85 16.87 20.42
N LEU A 275 19.30 16.06 19.45
CA LEU A 275 20.71 15.66 19.33
C LEU A 275 21.60 16.75 18.71
N PHE A 276 21.09 17.48 17.72
CA PHE A 276 21.90 18.43 16.94
C PHE A 276 21.60 19.91 17.26
N GLY A 277 20.68 20.19 18.19
CA GLY A 277 20.28 21.56 18.54
C GLY A 277 19.73 22.33 17.32
N THR A 278 19.13 21.61 16.38
CA THR A 278 18.56 22.20 15.17
C THR A 278 17.09 22.56 15.37
N ASN A 279 16.61 23.57 14.66
CA ASN A 279 15.19 23.95 14.63
C ASN A 279 14.58 23.43 13.32
N LEU A 280 14.60 22.11 13.11
CA LEU A 280 13.88 21.52 11.99
C LEU A 280 12.37 21.67 12.25
N PRO A 281 11.57 21.98 11.21
CA PRO A 281 10.13 22.13 11.35
C PRO A 281 9.50 20.81 11.77
N LEU A 282 8.72 20.83 12.87
CA LEU A 282 8.00 19.67 13.40
C LEU A 282 6.70 19.38 12.63
N THR A 283 6.22 20.36 11.87
CA THR A 283 5.06 20.29 10.98
C THR A 283 5.33 21.15 9.75
N ALA A 284 4.69 20.84 8.61
CA ALA A 284 4.69 21.71 7.42
C ALA A 284 3.83 22.98 7.61
N ALA A 285 3.79 23.53 8.83
CA ALA A 285 3.18 24.83 9.06
C ALA A 285 4.18 25.92 8.63
N PRO A 286 3.75 26.93 7.86
CA PRO A 286 4.60 28.04 7.51
C PRO A 286 5.06 28.71 8.80
N SER A 287 6.36 29.00 8.89
CA SER A 287 6.89 29.83 9.97
C SER A 287 6.16 31.16 9.95
N SER A 288 5.32 31.42 10.96
CA SER A 288 4.83 32.77 11.22
C SER A 288 6.05 33.64 11.56
N ASN A 289 6.16 34.75 10.83
CA ASN A 289 7.22 35.75 10.84
C ASN A 289 7.86 36.04 12.21
#